data_AF-A0A7S0ICP3-F1
#
_entry.id   AF-A0A7S0ICP3-F1
#
_cell.length_a   1.000
_cell.length_b   1.000
_cell.length_c   1.000
_cell.angle_alpha   90.00
_cell.angle_beta   90.00
_cell.angle_gamma   90.00
#
_symmetry.space_group_name_H-M   'P 1'
#
loop_
_entity.id
_entity.type
_entity.pdbx_description
1 polymer ?
#
loop_
_entity_poly.entity_id
_entity_poly.type
_entity_poly.pdbx_seq_one_letter_code
_entity_poly.pdbx_strand_id
1 'polypeptide(L)'
;VGSRITVLASRLAFRGACSSPSLTALTSSIAMPPKASAAGKTTQQGLGAFLQKGVKMVDHIKVDVPKASAENGGKSAAGTRTSGRKRTTKAEADAKAAAKAAKKPKKAGPSRDAERRCWSAGKKIVCGVDEAGRGPLAGPVVAAACVFPEDLVIDAINDSKQMTEEEREEVYEELMANDQVIKSVCVIDHERIDEINILEATMQAMTKSVEGLSTRADWVLIDGNRIPPPLVDRAEAIVKGDAKSVCIAAASVLAKVTRDRMMLKIHDEFPAYGFDRHKGYGVGAHMDAIHKHGPCPYHRKTFAPMKYMPGGSAYDGA
;
A
#
# COMPACT_ATOMS: atom_id res chain seq x y z
N VAL A 1 59.36 -20.56 -15.37
CA VAL A 1 58.46 -19.41 -15.13
C VAL A 1 57.35 -19.93 -14.21
N GLY A 2 57.55 -19.93 -12.89
CA GLY A 2 57.09 -18.87 -11.96
C GLY A 2 55.54 -18.85 -11.94
N SER A 3 54.79 -19.09 -10.87
CA SER A 3 54.99 -19.02 -9.40
C SER A 3 53.81 -19.80 -8.74
N ARG A 4 54.06 -20.73 -7.81
CA ARG A 4 53.96 -20.63 -6.31
C ARG A 4 52.53 -20.50 -5.74
N ILE A 5 52.01 -21.56 -5.08
CA ILE A 5 51.98 -21.86 -3.60
C ILE A 5 50.74 -21.20 -2.93
N THR A 6 49.71 -21.87 -2.40
CA THR A 6 49.54 -22.85 -1.29
C THR A 6 48.67 -22.18 -0.22
N VAL A 7 47.59 -22.83 0.23
CA VAL A 7 47.04 -22.64 1.58
C VAL A 7 46.83 -24.02 2.18
N LEU A 8 47.55 -24.26 3.27
CA LEU A 8 47.59 -25.48 4.06
C LEU A 8 46.56 -25.35 5.20
N ALA A 9 45.84 -26.44 5.46
CA ALA A 9 45.10 -26.64 6.69
C ALA A 9 46.03 -26.88 7.88
N SER A 10 45.61 -26.51 9.09
CA SER A 10 45.92 -27.27 10.32
C SER A 10 45.03 -26.88 11.49
N ARG A 11 44.61 -27.93 12.21
CA ARG A 11 43.77 -27.97 13.41
C ARG A 11 44.61 -27.74 14.68
N LEU A 12 43.84 -27.63 15.78
CA LEU A 12 44.13 -28.01 17.19
C LEU A 12 44.69 -26.92 18.11
N ALA A 13 43.93 -26.55 19.15
CA ALA A 13 44.11 -27.08 20.51
C ALA A 13 43.15 -26.43 21.52
N PHE A 14 42.76 -27.23 22.51
CA PHE A 14 41.80 -26.98 23.59
C PHE A 14 42.56 -27.03 24.94
N ARG A 15 41.97 -26.45 26.02
CA ARG A 15 42.37 -26.37 27.46
C ARG A 15 42.88 -24.97 27.84
N GLY A 16 42.23 -24.23 28.74
CA GLY A 16 42.08 -24.41 30.21
C GLY A 16 42.75 -23.17 30.87
N ALA A 17 42.45 -22.60 32.03
CA ALA A 17 41.53 -22.81 33.15
C ALA A 17 41.51 -21.49 33.98
N CYS A 18 40.54 -21.36 34.90
CA CYS A 18 40.55 -20.63 36.18
C CYS A 18 41.18 -19.22 36.30
N SER A 19 40.40 -18.23 36.72
CA SER A 19 40.44 -17.68 38.10
C SER A 19 39.62 -16.39 38.24
N SER A 20 38.66 -16.42 39.17
CA SER A 20 38.10 -15.25 39.87
C SER A 20 39.01 -14.84 41.03
N PRO A 21 38.97 -13.57 41.49
CA PRO A 21 38.21 -13.32 42.71
C PRO A 21 37.44 -11.99 42.79
N SER A 22 36.28 -12.14 43.44
CA SER A 22 35.41 -11.29 44.29
C SER A 22 35.84 -9.92 44.86
N LEU A 23 34.78 -9.12 45.14
CA LEU A 23 34.58 -7.97 46.07
C LEU A 23 35.17 -6.62 45.60
N THR A 24 34.45 -5.50 45.64
CA THR A 24 33.74 -4.93 46.80
C THR A 24 32.59 -3.98 46.40
N ALA A 25 31.59 -3.90 47.28
CA ALA A 25 30.46 -2.97 47.22
C ALA A 25 30.86 -1.49 47.34
N LEU A 26 30.13 -0.62 46.63
CA LEU A 26 29.98 0.78 47.01
C LEU A 26 28.52 1.21 46.80
N THR A 27 27.84 1.37 47.92
CA THR A 27 26.57 2.07 48.07
C THR A 27 26.78 3.56 47.88
N SER A 28 26.01 4.21 47.02
CA SER A 28 25.66 5.63 47.18
C SER A 28 24.31 5.89 46.52
N SER A 29 23.35 6.17 47.40
CA SER A 29 22.04 6.74 47.15
C SER A 29 22.17 8.12 46.49
N ILE A 30 21.28 8.49 45.56
CA ILE A 30 20.62 9.81 45.46
C ILE A 30 19.63 9.84 44.28
N ALA A 31 18.39 10.21 44.64
CA ALA A 31 17.31 10.88 43.90
C ALA A 31 16.60 10.21 42.70
N MET A 32 15.39 9.73 43.00
CA MET A 32 14.28 9.50 42.04
C MET A 32 13.69 10.83 41.53
N PRO A 33 13.33 10.96 40.24
CA PRO A 33 12.38 11.96 39.79
C PRO A 33 10.91 11.52 40.05
N PRO A 34 9.96 12.46 40.14
CA PRO A 34 8.63 12.22 40.69
C PRO A 34 7.71 11.42 39.77
N LYS A 35 6.80 10.66 40.41
CA LYS A 35 5.69 9.92 39.80
C LYS A 35 4.85 10.83 38.91
N ALA A 36 4.84 10.56 37.61
CA ALA A 36 3.76 10.97 36.72
C ALA A 36 2.64 9.91 36.76
N SER A 37 1.42 10.43 36.88
CA SER A 37 0.15 9.76 37.11
C SER A 37 -0.17 8.64 36.13
N ALA A 38 -0.82 7.60 36.68
CA ALA A 38 -1.49 6.54 35.94
C ALA A 38 -2.56 7.12 34.99
N ALA A 39 -2.48 6.76 33.71
CA ALA A 39 -3.60 6.80 32.78
C ALA A 39 -3.35 5.76 31.66
N GLY A 40 -4.25 4.77 31.58
CA GLY A 40 -4.56 4.06 30.33
C GLY A 40 -3.58 3.01 29.81
N LYS A 41 -3.47 1.86 30.49
CA LYS A 41 -3.14 0.59 29.82
C LYS A 41 -4.35 0.14 28.99
N THR A 42 -4.54 0.69 27.81
CA THR A 42 -5.43 0.14 26.78
C THR A 42 -5.00 0.75 25.44
N THR A 43 -5.16 0.02 24.33
CA THR A 43 -4.94 0.46 22.94
C THR A 43 -3.63 0.05 22.24
N GLN A 44 -2.98 -1.06 22.64
CA GLN A 44 -2.03 -1.78 21.76
C GLN A 44 -2.63 -3.01 21.05
N GLN A 45 -3.94 -3.28 21.21
CA GLN A 45 -4.59 -4.49 20.68
C GLN A 45 -5.34 -4.29 19.34
N GLY A 46 -5.43 -3.07 18.81
CA GLY A 46 -6.31 -2.76 17.67
C GLY A 46 -5.74 -3.12 16.28
N LEU A 47 -4.47 -2.83 16.01
CA LEU A 47 -3.86 -3.08 14.69
C LEU A 47 -2.94 -4.30 14.66
N GLY A 48 -2.26 -4.62 15.76
CA GLY A 48 -1.44 -5.82 15.88
C GLY A 48 -2.25 -7.11 15.70
N ALA A 49 -3.50 -7.15 16.19
CA ALA A 49 -4.40 -8.28 15.98
C ALA A 49 -4.93 -8.40 14.54
N PHE A 50 -4.87 -7.32 13.75
CA PHE A 50 -5.29 -7.29 12.35
C PHE A 50 -4.16 -7.75 11.39
N LEU A 51 -2.90 -7.67 11.84
CA LEU A 51 -1.72 -8.04 11.05
C LEU A 51 -1.05 -9.36 11.48
N GLN A 52 -1.19 -9.79 12.75
CA GLN A 52 -0.56 -11.03 13.25
C GLN A 52 -1.35 -12.33 13.05
N LYS A 53 -2.60 -12.28 12.60
CA LYS A 53 -3.30 -13.49 12.17
C LYS A 53 -3.13 -13.61 10.67
N GLY A 54 -2.44 -14.65 10.21
CA GLY A 54 -2.58 -15.08 8.83
C GLY A 54 -4.07 -15.28 8.53
N VAL A 55 -4.68 -14.30 7.86
CA VAL A 55 -6.10 -14.29 7.57
C VAL A 55 -6.37 -15.37 6.53
N LYS A 56 -6.74 -16.56 7.02
CA LYS A 56 -7.77 -17.36 6.37
C LYS A 56 -9.13 -16.80 6.79
N MET A 57 -10.13 -17.01 5.94
CA MET A 57 -11.54 -16.55 5.96
C MET A 57 -11.73 -15.35 5.01
N VAL A 58 -12.42 -15.47 3.87
CA VAL A 58 -13.77 -16.04 3.66
C VAL A 58 -14.69 -15.65 4.81
N ASP A 59 -15.00 -14.37 4.89
CA ASP A 59 -16.35 -13.86 5.18
C ASP A 59 -16.35 -12.33 5.07
N HIS A 60 -17.47 -11.81 4.57
CA HIS A 60 -17.72 -10.41 4.25
C HIS A 60 -17.22 -9.45 5.34
N ILE A 61 -16.29 -8.57 4.98
CA ILE A 61 -16.01 -7.36 5.76
C ILE A 61 -17.23 -6.44 5.57
N LYS A 62 -18.16 -6.45 6.53
CA LYS A 62 -19.15 -5.38 6.68
C LYS A 62 -18.48 -4.19 7.36
N VAL A 63 -18.40 -3.07 6.65
CA VAL A 63 -17.97 -1.78 7.21
C VAL A 63 -19.22 -0.93 7.38
N ASP A 64 -19.66 -0.73 8.62
CA ASP A 64 -20.76 0.19 8.94
C ASP A 64 -20.28 1.64 8.79
N VAL A 65 -20.97 2.42 7.96
CA VAL A 65 -20.72 3.86 7.76
C VAL A 65 -21.81 4.67 8.45
N PRO A 66 -21.52 5.39 9.54
CA PRO A 66 -22.47 6.36 10.11
C PRO A 66 -22.53 7.64 9.25
N LYS A 67 -23.75 8.02 8.91
CA LYS A 67 -24.13 9.17 8.08
C LYS A 67 -24.02 10.47 8.88
N ALA A 68 -23.10 11.36 8.51
CA ALA A 68 -23.02 12.69 9.12
C ALA A 68 -24.02 13.66 8.45
N SER A 69 -24.89 14.23 9.26
CA SER A 69 -25.88 15.26 8.94
C SER A 69 -25.24 16.64 8.79
N ALA A 70 -25.61 17.36 7.73
CA ALA A 70 -25.23 18.75 7.51
C ALA A 70 -26.07 19.69 8.37
N GLU A 71 -25.42 20.57 9.13
CA GLU A 71 -26.03 21.77 9.71
C GLU A 71 -25.55 23.03 8.99
N ASN A 72 -26.50 23.95 8.87
CA ASN A 72 -26.49 25.14 8.03
C ASN A 72 -26.27 26.36 8.93
N GLY A 73 -25.43 27.32 8.52
CA GLY A 73 -25.18 28.51 9.34
C GLY A 73 -24.57 29.71 8.62
N GLY A 74 -25.42 30.69 8.31
CA GLY A 74 -25.20 32.10 8.69
C GLY A 74 -24.22 32.98 7.89
N LYS A 75 -24.80 33.99 7.21
CA LYS A 75 -24.14 35.10 6.49
C LYS A 75 -23.61 36.22 7.39
N SER A 76 -22.54 36.93 6.98
CA SER A 76 -22.46 38.42 6.83
C SER A 76 -21.05 38.86 6.37
N ALA A 77 -20.91 39.58 5.25
CA ALA A 77 -20.74 41.06 5.08
C ALA A 77 -19.46 41.63 5.72
N ALA A 78 -18.71 42.59 5.19
CA ALA A 78 -18.50 43.25 3.90
C ALA A 78 -17.18 44.04 4.07
N GLY A 79 -16.36 44.17 3.03
CA GLY A 79 -15.09 44.90 3.13
C GLY A 79 -14.50 45.24 1.78
N THR A 80 -14.81 46.43 1.28
CA THR A 80 -14.30 47.03 0.04
C THR A 80 -12.82 47.38 0.13
N ARG A 81 -12.03 47.03 -0.89
CA ARG A 81 -10.83 47.80 -1.31
C ARG A 81 -10.48 47.51 -2.77
N THR A 82 -10.29 48.59 -3.52
CA THR A 82 -10.10 48.72 -4.96
C THR A 82 -8.62 48.78 -5.33
N SER A 83 -8.19 48.00 -6.34
CA SER A 83 -7.31 48.39 -7.46
C SER A 83 -6.88 47.08 -8.16
N GLY A 84 -7.22 46.82 -9.42
CA GLY A 84 -6.62 47.46 -10.59
C GLY A 84 -5.99 46.36 -11.46
N ARG A 85 -6.80 45.66 -12.28
CA ARG A 85 -6.29 44.73 -13.30
C ARG A 85 -7.21 44.68 -14.52
N LYS A 86 -6.57 44.83 -15.68
CA LYS A 86 -7.07 44.82 -17.07
C LYS A 86 -8.30 43.90 -17.25
N ARG A 87 -9.48 44.48 -17.58
CA ARG A 87 -10.72 43.74 -17.86
C ARG A 87 -10.61 43.07 -19.23
N THR A 88 -10.40 41.77 -19.25
CA THR A 88 -10.93 40.92 -20.34
C THR A 88 -12.44 40.85 -20.16
N THR A 89 -13.22 40.88 -21.24
CA THR A 89 -14.67 40.83 -21.10
C THR A 89 -15.08 39.49 -20.48
N LYS A 90 -16.14 39.50 -19.65
CA LYS A 90 -16.67 38.29 -19.01
C LYS A 90 -16.99 37.20 -20.06
N ALA A 91 -17.41 37.61 -21.26
CA ALA A 91 -17.63 36.74 -22.40
C ALA A 91 -16.36 36.01 -22.91
N GLU A 92 -15.18 36.64 -22.89
CA GLU A 92 -13.92 36.00 -23.32
C GLU A 92 -13.36 35.04 -22.26
N ALA A 93 -13.59 35.34 -20.98
CA ALA A 93 -13.24 34.46 -19.86
C ALA A 93 -14.16 33.23 -19.83
N ASP A 94 -15.46 33.44 -20.05
CA ASP A 94 -16.47 32.38 -20.11
C ASP A 94 -16.31 31.53 -21.38
N ALA A 95 -15.92 32.12 -22.52
CA ALA A 95 -15.59 31.38 -23.74
C ALA A 95 -14.30 30.55 -23.60
N LYS A 96 -13.28 31.04 -22.88
CA LYS A 96 -12.08 30.25 -22.54
C LYS A 96 -12.37 29.18 -21.50
N ALA A 97 -13.30 29.41 -20.56
CA ALA A 97 -13.75 28.41 -19.60
C ALA A 97 -14.59 27.31 -20.28
N ALA A 98 -15.48 27.68 -21.22
CA ALA A 98 -16.25 26.74 -22.03
C ALA A 98 -15.38 25.95 -23.01
N ALA A 99 -14.37 26.57 -23.63
CA ALA A 99 -13.40 25.88 -24.49
C ALA A 99 -12.45 24.95 -23.71
N LYS A 100 -12.23 25.20 -22.42
CA LYS A 100 -11.46 24.32 -21.51
C LYS A 100 -12.32 23.24 -20.83
N ALA A 101 -13.65 23.38 -20.91
CA ALA A 101 -14.64 22.40 -20.45
C ALA A 101 -15.03 21.36 -21.52
N ALA A 102 -14.47 21.44 -22.73
CA ALA A 102 -14.48 20.33 -23.66
C ALA A 102 -13.58 19.21 -23.11
N LYS A 103 -14.18 18.33 -22.29
CA LYS A 103 -13.57 17.05 -21.86
C LYS A 103 -12.94 16.41 -23.10
N LYS A 104 -11.62 16.17 -23.07
CA LYS A 104 -10.98 15.27 -24.03
C LYS A 104 -11.81 13.98 -24.09
N PRO A 105 -12.03 13.37 -25.27
CA PRO A 105 -12.77 12.12 -25.35
C PRO A 105 -12.15 11.13 -24.36
N LYS A 106 -12.96 10.64 -23.41
CA LYS A 106 -12.52 9.63 -22.45
C LYS A 106 -11.95 8.47 -23.27
N LYS A 107 -10.72 8.09 -22.98
CA LYS A 107 -10.07 6.94 -23.63
C LYS A 107 -10.96 5.71 -23.38
N ALA A 108 -11.17 4.87 -24.39
CA ALA A 108 -11.93 3.64 -24.20
C ALA A 108 -11.25 2.79 -23.11
N GLY A 109 -12.07 2.18 -22.24
CA GLY A 109 -11.58 1.41 -21.11
C GLY A 109 -10.86 0.11 -21.48
N PRO A 110 -10.35 -0.63 -20.47
CA PRO A 110 -9.79 -1.95 -20.69
C PRO A 110 -10.77 -2.81 -21.48
N SER A 111 -10.27 -3.41 -22.56
CA SER A 111 -11.01 -4.44 -23.28
C SER A 111 -10.93 -5.78 -22.54
N ARG A 112 -11.68 -6.75 -23.02
CA ARG A 112 -11.62 -8.16 -22.57
C ARG A 112 -10.77 -9.02 -23.51
N ASP A 113 -9.89 -8.41 -24.29
CA ASP A 113 -9.14 -9.13 -25.33
C ASP A 113 -8.16 -10.14 -24.74
N ALA A 114 -7.52 -9.80 -23.61
CA ALA A 114 -6.62 -10.71 -22.93
C ALA A 114 -7.37 -11.93 -22.40
N GLU A 115 -8.51 -11.71 -21.74
CA GLU A 115 -9.39 -12.76 -21.22
C GLU A 115 -9.93 -13.64 -22.36
N ARG A 116 -10.42 -13.04 -23.45
CA ARG A 116 -10.90 -13.76 -24.64
C ARG A 116 -9.85 -14.66 -25.28
N ARG A 117 -8.59 -14.22 -25.36
CA ARG A 117 -7.50 -15.09 -25.84
C ARG A 117 -7.35 -16.32 -24.96
N CYS A 118 -7.41 -16.16 -23.64
CA CYS A 118 -7.30 -17.26 -22.69
C CYS A 118 -8.49 -18.22 -22.77
N TRP A 119 -9.73 -17.70 -22.84
CA TRP A 119 -10.93 -18.52 -23.00
C TRP A 119 -10.92 -19.31 -24.30
N SER A 120 -10.50 -18.68 -25.41
CA SER A 120 -10.36 -19.34 -26.72
C SER A 120 -9.29 -20.46 -26.69
N ALA A 121 -8.30 -20.34 -25.82
CA ALA A 121 -7.28 -21.36 -25.57
C ALA A 121 -7.72 -22.43 -24.54
N GLY A 122 -9.00 -22.45 -24.15
CA GLY A 122 -9.58 -23.46 -23.25
C GLY A 122 -9.33 -23.20 -21.76
N LYS A 123 -8.82 -22.04 -21.37
CA LYS A 123 -8.69 -21.63 -19.96
C LYS A 123 -10.04 -21.13 -19.49
N LYS A 124 -10.71 -21.79 -18.55
CA LYS A 124 -12.06 -21.41 -18.13
C LYS A 124 -12.02 -20.29 -17.09
N ILE A 125 -11.09 -20.39 -16.14
CA ILE A 125 -10.98 -19.47 -15.01
C ILE A 125 -9.75 -18.59 -15.22
N VAL A 126 -9.98 -17.36 -15.71
CA VAL A 126 -8.94 -16.37 -16.00
C VAL A 126 -8.94 -15.31 -14.91
N CYS A 127 -7.83 -15.22 -14.19
CA CYS A 127 -7.63 -14.27 -13.10
C CYS A 127 -6.80 -13.07 -13.57
N GLY A 128 -7.15 -11.86 -13.13
CA GLY A 128 -6.31 -10.67 -13.23
C GLY A 128 -5.71 -10.31 -11.87
N VAL A 129 -4.46 -9.87 -11.86
CA VAL A 129 -3.70 -9.53 -10.66
C VAL A 129 -3.00 -8.19 -10.84
N ASP A 130 -3.07 -7.35 -9.81
CA ASP A 130 -2.36 -6.07 -9.74
C ASP A 130 -1.98 -5.73 -8.28
N GLU A 131 -1.04 -4.81 -8.10
CA GLU A 131 -0.56 -4.33 -6.82
C GLU A 131 -0.68 -2.81 -6.61
N ALA A 132 -0.82 -2.41 -5.35
CA ALA A 132 -0.69 -1.03 -4.91
C ALA A 132 0.37 -0.92 -3.80
N GLY A 133 1.13 0.17 -3.83
CA GLY A 133 2.00 0.53 -2.71
C GLY A 133 3.46 0.14 -2.81
N ARG A 134 4.02 -0.04 -4.01
CA ARG A 134 5.46 -0.33 -4.14
C ARG A 134 6.38 0.85 -3.84
N GLY A 135 6.04 2.03 -4.33
CA GLY A 135 6.86 3.25 -4.20
C GLY A 135 6.83 4.00 -2.85
N PRO A 136 5.73 3.96 -2.06
CA PRO A 136 5.65 4.67 -0.78
C PRO A 136 6.77 4.35 0.22
N LEU A 137 7.10 5.35 1.04
CA LEU A 137 8.07 5.26 2.12
C LEU A 137 7.47 4.59 3.37
N ALA A 138 6.15 4.54 3.47
CA ALA A 138 5.43 3.97 4.61
C ALA A 138 4.25 3.10 4.18
N GLY A 139 3.87 2.19 5.08
CA GLY A 139 2.72 1.30 4.94
C GLY A 139 3.00 0.05 4.09
N PRO A 140 1.97 -0.77 3.85
CA PRO A 140 2.11 -2.07 3.21
C PRO A 140 2.16 -1.98 1.68
N VAL A 141 2.53 -3.10 1.06
CA VAL A 141 2.18 -3.42 -0.32
C VAL A 141 0.94 -4.32 -0.30
N VAL A 142 -0.02 -4.03 -1.16
CA VAL A 142 -1.29 -4.77 -1.25
C VAL A 142 -1.40 -5.28 -2.68
N ALA A 143 -1.71 -6.56 -2.85
CA ALA A 143 -2.04 -7.13 -4.15
C ALA A 143 -3.44 -7.72 -4.09
N ALA A 144 -4.15 -7.69 -5.22
CA ALA A 144 -5.44 -8.33 -5.34
C ALA A 144 -5.49 -9.22 -6.57
N ALA A 145 -6.36 -10.21 -6.52
CA ALA A 145 -6.69 -11.12 -7.59
C ALA A 145 -8.20 -11.05 -7.84
N CYS A 146 -8.61 -11.00 -9.11
CA CYS A 146 -10.00 -10.94 -9.52
C CYS A 146 -10.27 -11.89 -10.69
N VAL A 147 -11.37 -12.63 -10.61
CA VAL A 147 -11.92 -13.44 -11.70
C VAL A 147 -13.33 -12.97 -11.99
N PHE A 148 -13.61 -12.78 -13.26
CA PHE A 148 -14.93 -12.41 -13.76
C PHE A 148 -15.53 -13.55 -14.57
N PRO A 149 -16.84 -13.82 -14.43
CA PRO A 149 -17.61 -14.55 -15.43
C PRO A 149 -17.48 -13.89 -16.80
N GLU A 150 -17.54 -14.68 -17.88
CA GLU A 150 -17.34 -14.20 -19.25
C GLU A 150 -18.37 -13.14 -19.65
N ASP A 151 -19.62 -13.33 -19.23
CA ASP A 151 -20.81 -12.51 -19.49
C ASP A 151 -20.98 -11.32 -18.54
N LEU A 152 -20.23 -11.27 -17.44
CA LEU A 152 -20.32 -10.19 -16.48
C LEU A 152 -19.61 -8.93 -17.01
N VAL A 153 -20.38 -7.85 -17.15
CA VAL A 153 -19.90 -6.50 -17.46
C VAL A 153 -20.17 -5.61 -16.27
N ILE A 154 -19.14 -4.89 -15.82
CA ILE A 154 -19.25 -3.81 -14.85
C ILE A 154 -18.79 -2.54 -15.56
N ASP A 155 -19.75 -1.69 -15.93
CA ASP A 155 -19.50 -0.51 -16.79
C ASP A 155 -18.48 0.46 -16.18
N ALA A 156 -18.44 0.52 -14.85
CA ALA A 156 -17.62 1.47 -14.10
C ALA A 156 -16.12 1.10 -14.04
N ILE A 157 -15.72 -0.13 -14.37
CA ILE A 157 -14.30 -0.58 -14.38
C ILE A 157 -13.50 0.00 -15.56
N ASN A 158 -14.15 0.79 -16.41
CA ASN A 158 -13.58 1.22 -17.68
C ASN A 158 -12.49 2.30 -17.63
N ASP A 159 -11.98 2.81 -16.49
CA ASP A 159 -10.71 3.58 -16.49
C ASP A 159 -10.10 3.85 -15.09
N SER A 160 -9.48 2.86 -14.44
CA SER A 160 -8.89 3.04 -13.09
C SER A 160 -7.83 4.15 -12.97
N LYS A 161 -7.20 4.57 -14.08
CA LYS A 161 -6.22 5.68 -14.11
C LYS A 161 -6.84 7.05 -14.35
N GLN A 162 -8.09 7.11 -14.81
CA GLN A 162 -8.88 8.34 -14.90
C GLN A 162 -9.97 8.44 -13.83
N MET A 163 -10.16 7.39 -13.03
CA MET A 163 -11.09 7.40 -11.92
C MET A 163 -10.61 8.30 -10.79
N THR A 164 -11.52 9.13 -10.31
CA THR A 164 -11.43 9.87 -9.06
C THR A 164 -11.34 8.91 -7.85
N GLU A 165 -11.05 9.43 -6.66
CA GLU A 165 -11.05 8.61 -5.44
C GLU A 165 -12.46 8.09 -5.16
N GLU A 166 -13.47 8.93 -5.39
CA GLU A 166 -14.89 8.62 -5.26
C GLU A 166 -15.34 7.53 -6.24
N GLU A 167 -15.03 7.67 -7.54
CA GLU A 167 -15.37 6.64 -8.54
C GLU A 167 -14.70 5.29 -8.20
N ARG A 168 -13.47 5.30 -7.64
CA ARG A 168 -12.79 4.06 -7.21
C ARG A 168 -13.49 3.41 -6.01
N GLU A 169 -13.96 4.21 -5.06
CA GLU A 169 -14.72 3.71 -3.92
C GLU A 169 -16.06 3.10 -4.36
N GLU A 170 -16.78 3.73 -5.29
CA GLU A 170 -18.01 3.16 -5.86
C GLU A 170 -17.78 1.80 -6.53
N VAL A 171 -16.75 1.70 -7.39
CA VAL A 171 -16.39 0.44 -8.03
C VAL A 171 -15.91 -0.60 -7.01
N TYR A 172 -15.18 -0.19 -5.98
CA TYR A 172 -14.78 -1.10 -4.91
C TYR A 172 -15.99 -1.72 -4.22
N GLU A 173 -16.99 -0.90 -3.85
CA GLU A 173 -18.21 -1.40 -3.21
C GLU A 173 -19.02 -2.30 -4.14
N GLU A 174 -19.12 -1.97 -5.44
CA GLU A 174 -19.77 -2.82 -6.44
C GLU A 174 -19.04 -4.17 -6.60
N LEU A 175 -17.71 -4.14 -6.71
CA LEU A 175 -16.87 -5.34 -6.76
C LEU A 175 -17.05 -6.19 -5.51
N MET A 176 -17.12 -5.58 -4.32
CA MET A 176 -17.28 -6.27 -3.05
C MET A 176 -18.67 -6.88 -2.87
N ALA A 177 -19.71 -6.19 -3.30
CA ALA A 177 -21.10 -6.65 -3.23
C ALA A 177 -21.47 -7.70 -4.29
N ASN A 178 -20.71 -7.78 -5.39
CA ASN A 178 -20.99 -8.74 -6.46
C ASN A 178 -20.40 -10.12 -6.15
N ASP A 179 -21.25 -11.09 -5.83
CA ASP A 179 -20.88 -12.48 -5.51
C ASP A 179 -20.40 -13.28 -6.73
N GLN A 180 -20.69 -12.80 -7.95
CA GLN A 180 -20.20 -13.44 -9.17
C GLN A 180 -18.71 -13.14 -9.43
N VAL A 181 -18.19 -12.07 -8.84
CA VAL A 181 -16.77 -11.72 -8.92
C VAL A 181 -16.01 -12.48 -7.83
N ILE A 182 -15.21 -13.46 -8.22
CA ILE A 182 -14.31 -14.13 -7.29
C ILE A 182 -13.11 -13.21 -7.08
N LYS A 183 -12.86 -12.85 -5.83
CA LYS A 183 -11.83 -11.88 -5.46
C LYS A 183 -11.05 -12.31 -4.24
N SER A 184 -9.81 -11.87 -4.15
CA SER A 184 -8.93 -12.11 -3.02
C SER A 184 -7.93 -10.97 -2.92
N VAL A 185 -7.60 -10.56 -1.70
CA VAL A 185 -6.65 -9.48 -1.42
C VAL A 185 -5.61 -9.98 -0.43
N CYS A 186 -4.34 -9.74 -0.72
CA CYS A 186 -3.24 -10.02 0.18
C CYS A 186 -2.48 -8.75 0.52
N VAL A 187 -2.19 -8.58 1.81
CA VAL A 187 -1.40 -7.48 2.35
C VAL A 187 -0.07 -8.04 2.84
N ILE A 188 1.03 -7.38 2.46
CA ILE A 188 2.35 -7.61 3.04
C ILE A 188 2.79 -6.31 3.71
N ASP A 189 3.04 -6.37 5.02
CA ASP A 189 3.40 -5.21 5.82
C ASP A 189 4.81 -4.70 5.54
N HIS A 190 5.11 -3.53 6.12
CA HIS A 190 6.36 -2.82 5.95
C HIS A 190 7.55 -3.54 6.61
N GLU A 191 7.33 -4.25 7.71
CA GLU A 191 8.36 -5.05 8.38
C GLU A 191 8.82 -6.18 7.46
N ARG A 192 7.87 -6.92 6.87
CA ARG A 192 8.16 -7.95 5.89
C ARG A 192 8.81 -7.38 4.63
N ILE A 193 8.39 -6.20 4.16
CA ILE A 193 9.05 -5.52 3.03
C ILE A 193 10.52 -5.24 3.35
N ASP A 194 10.84 -4.80 4.57
CA ASP A 194 12.21 -4.56 5.00
C ASP A 194 13.03 -5.86 5.11
N GLU A 195 12.42 -6.97 5.50
CA GLU A 195 13.08 -8.29 5.57
C GLU A 195 13.45 -8.86 4.20
N ILE A 196 12.52 -8.82 3.23
CA ILE A 196 12.67 -9.55 1.97
C ILE A 196 12.81 -8.66 0.74
N ASN A 197 12.85 -7.34 0.89
CA ASN A 197 12.81 -6.33 -0.18
C ASN A 197 11.44 -6.20 -0.88
N ILE A 198 11.23 -5.04 -1.50
CA ILE A 198 9.94 -4.68 -2.12
C ILE A 198 9.56 -5.55 -3.32
N LEU A 199 10.54 -6.04 -4.09
CA LEU A 199 10.25 -6.88 -5.24
C LEU A 199 9.68 -8.22 -4.75
N GLU A 200 10.37 -8.89 -3.84
CA GLU A 200 9.91 -10.18 -3.32
C GLU A 200 8.62 -10.04 -2.51
N ALA A 201 8.47 -8.96 -1.74
CA ALA A 201 7.21 -8.67 -1.04
C ALA A 201 6.04 -8.49 -2.02
N THR A 202 6.27 -7.84 -3.17
CA THR A 202 5.27 -7.73 -4.24
C THR A 202 4.93 -9.10 -4.83
N MET A 203 5.95 -9.89 -5.19
CA MET A 203 5.74 -11.24 -5.76
C MET A 203 5.01 -12.15 -4.76
N GLN A 204 5.33 -12.02 -3.46
CA GLN A 204 4.66 -12.74 -2.39
C GLN A 204 3.20 -12.31 -2.25
N ALA A 205 2.90 -11.01 -2.27
CA ALA A 205 1.54 -10.49 -2.20
C ALA A 205 0.70 -10.98 -3.40
N MET A 206 1.23 -10.88 -4.61
CA MET A 206 0.55 -11.37 -5.83
C MET A 206 0.28 -12.87 -5.75
N THR A 207 1.28 -13.68 -5.39
CA THR A 207 1.12 -15.14 -5.26
C THR A 207 0.01 -15.48 -4.26
N LYS A 208 0.07 -14.91 -3.05
CA LYS A 208 -0.92 -15.15 -2.01
C LYS A 208 -2.31 -14.66 -2.39
N SER A 209 -2.42 -13.56 -3.14
CA SER A 209 -3.73 -13.10 -3.63
C SER A 209 -4.38 -14.13 -4.56
N VAL A 210 -3.61 -14.76 -5.45
CA VAL A 210 -4.11 -15.83 -6.32
C VAL A 210 -4.44 -17.10 -5.53
N GLU A 211 -3.61 -17.46 -4.55
CA GLU A 211 -3.85 -18.62 -3.67
C GLU A 211 -5.08 -18.46 -2.77
N GLY A 212 -5.44 -17.21 -2.43
CA GLY A 212 -6.62 -16.88 -1.63
C GLY A 212 -7.94 -16.91 -2.38
N LEU A 213 -7.94 -17.09 -3.71
CA LEU A 213 -9.18 -17.24 -4.48
C LEU A 213 -9.93 -18.51 -4.04
N SER A 214 -11.26 -18.43 -3.93
CA SER A 214 -12.09 -19.59 -3.59
C SER A 214 -12.07 -20.68 -4.65
N THR A 215 -11.64 -20.35 -5.87
CA THR A 215 -11.49 -21.28 -6.99
C THR A 215 -10.11 -21.13 -7.62
N ARG A 216 -9.51 -22.26 -8.01
CA ARG A 216 -8.20 -22.26 -8.67
C ARG A 216 -8.30 -21.64 -10.06
N ALA A 217 -7.52 -20.60 -10.31
CA ALA A 217 -7.37 -20.03 -11.65
C ALA A 217 -6.59 -20.97 -12.60
N ASP A 218 -7.11 -21.12 -13.82
CA ASP A 218 -6.45 -21.86 -14.93
C ASP A 218 -5.33 -21.02 -15.55
N TRP A 219 -5.51 -19.70 -15.56
CA TRP A 219 -4.54 -18.75 -16.10
C TRP A 219 -4.58 -17.43 -15.32
N VAL A 220 -3.43 -16.80 -15.16
CA VAL A 220 -3.28 -15.54 -14.42
C VAL A 220 -2.66 -14.46 -15.31
N LEU A 221 -3.37 -13.36 -15.48
CA LEU A 221 -2.94 -12.14 -16.14
C LEU A 221 -2.40 -11.17 -15.07
N ILE A 222 -1.13 -10.80 -15.14
CA ILE A 222 -0.47 -10.01 -14.09
C ILE A 222 -0.07 -8.65 -14.65
N ASP A 223 -0.40 -7.55 -13.96
CA ASP A 223 0.11 -6.23 -14.38
C ASP A 223 1.64 -6.16 -14.25
N GLY A 224 2.27 -5.52 -15.24
CA GLY A 224 3.69 -5.26 -15.25
C GLY A 224 4.47 -6.21 -16.15
N ASN A 225 5.71 -6.50 -15.76
CA ASN A 225 6.69 -7.19 -16.60
C ASN A 225 7.36 -8.39 -15.93
N ARG A 226 6.83 -8.85 -14.80
CA ARG A 226 7.36 -9.95 -14.02
C ARG A 226 6.24 -10.87 -13.58
N ILE A 227 6.54 -12.16 -13.60
CA ILE A 227 5.64 -13.20 -13.12
C ILE A 227 6.22 -13.72 -11.80
N PRO A 228 5.43 -13.83 -10.72
CA PRO A 228 5.87 -14.47 -9.50
C PRO A 228 6.36 -15.90 -9.78
N PRO A 229 7.52 -16.32 -9.24
CA PRO A 229 8.09 -17.64 -9.52
C PRO A 229 7.10 -18.82 -9.35
N PRO A 230 6.21 -18.85 -8.34
CA PRO A 230 5.24 -19.94 -8.18
C PRO A 230 4.14 -19.99 -9.25
N LEU A 231 4.04 -18.98 -10.14
CA LEU A 231 2.98 -18.85 -11.14
C LEU A 231 3.48 -18.97 -12.59
N VAL A 232 4.78 -19.14 -12.82
CA VAL A 232 5.40 -19.08 -14.15
C VAL A 232 4.81 -20.06 -15.17
N ASP A 233 4.28 -21.20 -14.71
CA ASP A 233 3.70 -22.24 -15.57
C ASP A 233 2.27 -21.92 -16.05
N ARG A 234 1.61 -20.95 -15.41
CA ARG A 234 0.17 -20.67 -15.61
C ARG A 234 -0.18 -19.18 -15.58
N ALA A 235 0.75 -18.33 -15.99
CA ALA A 235 0.56 -16.90 -15.99
C ALA A 235 1.24 -16.21 -17.17
N GLU A 236 0.79 -15.00 -17.48
CA GLU A 236 1.51 -14.06 -18.35
C GLU A 236 1.52 -12.66 -17.73
N ALA A 237 2.61 -11.92 -17.97
CA ALA A 237 2.71 -10.52 -17.56
C ALA A 237 2.27 -9.59 -18.69
N ILE A 238 1.43 -8.61 -18.37
CA ILE A 238 0.91 -7.62 -19.31
C ILE A 238 1.34 -6.23 -18.83
N VAL A 239 2.22 -5.59 -19.59
CA VAL A 239 2.63 -4.22 -19.29
C VAL A 239 1.44 -3.27 -19.47
N LYS A 240 1.08 -2.53 -18.42
CA LYS A 240 -0.13 -1.68 -18.34
C LYS A 240 -1.38 -2.52 -18.55
N GLY A 241 -1.42 -3.67 -17.89
CA GLY A 241 -2.51 -4.64 -17.92
C GLY A 241 -3.81 -4.07 -17.39
N ASP A 242 -3.74 -3.14 -16.43
CA ASP A 242 -4.90 -2.42 -15.90
C ASP A 242 -5.67 -1.62 -16.97
N ALA A 243 -4.98 -1.17 -18.03
CA ALA A 243 -5.58 -0.50 -19.17
C ALA A 243 -5.98 -1.45 -20.32
N LYS A 244 -5.76 -2.76 -20.17
CA LYS A 244 -5.88 -3.77 -21.24
C LYS A 244 -6.70 -5.01 -20.87
N SER A 245 -6.98 -5.22 -19.59
CA SER A 245 -7.72 -6.34 -19.04
C SER A 245 -8.62 -5.85 -17.94
N VAL A 246 -9.89 -6.21 -18.04
CA VAL A 246 -10.91 -5.88 -17.03
C VAL A 246 -10.59 -6.58 -15.71
N CYS A 247 -10.14 -7.83 -15.74
CA CYS A 247 -9.77 -8.54 -14.52
C CYS A 247 -8.60 -7.85 -13.80
N ILE A 248 -7.58 -7.38 -14.53
CA ILE A 248 -6.46 -6.63 -13.94
C ILE A 248 -6.95 -5.27 -13.42
N ALA A 249 -7.78 -4.56 -14.18
CA ALA A 249 -8.34 -3.28 -13.75
C ALA A 249 -9.14 -3.38 -12.43
N ALA A 250 -9.95 -4.44 -12.29
CA ALA A 250 -10.68 -4.72 -11.06
C ALA A 250 -9.74 -5.00 -9.88
N ALA A 251 -8.72 -5.84 -10.09
CA ALA A 251 -7.69 -6.11 -9.09
C ALA A 251 -6.96 -4.83 -8.67
N SER A 252 -6.67 -3.94 -9.62
CA SER A 252 -6.07 -2.63 -9.36
C SER A 252 -6.90 -1.79 -8.40
N VAL A 253 -8.22 -1.70 -8.64
CA VAL A 253 -9.16 -0.97 -7.76
C VAL A 253 -9.18 -1.59 -6.37
N LEU A 254 -9.33 -2.92 -6.25
CA LEU A 254 -9.32 -3.60 -4.96
C LEU A 254 -8.03 -3.35 -4.17
N ALA A 255 -6.87 -3.50 -4.81
CA ALA A 255 -5.58 -3.29 -4.17
C ALA A 255 -5.42 -1.83 -3.73
N LYS A 256 -5.74 -0.88 -4.61
CA LYS A 256 -5.58 0.56 -4.38
C LYS A 256 -6.49 1.07 -3.26
N VAL A 257 -7.78 0.79 -3.32
CA VAL A 257 -8.74 1.26 -2.32
C VAL A 257 -8.48 0.61 -0.97
N THR A 258 -8.20 -0.70 -0.94
CA THR A 258 -7.81 -1.38 0.31
C THR A 258 -6.59 -0.72 0.93
N ARG A 259 -5.54 -0.46 0.14
CA ARG A 259 -4.33 0.21 0.64
C ARG A 259 -4.61 1.63 1.12
N ASP A 260 -5.36 2.42 0.36
CA ASP A 260 -5.64 3.81 0.71
C ASP A 260 -6.43 3.89 2.03
N ARG A 261 -7.43 3.03 2.23
CA ARG A 261 -8.16 2.87 3.50
C ARG A 261 -7.24 2.49 4.66
N MET A 262 -6.25 1.62 4.44
CA MET A 262 -5.25 1.31 5.47
C MET A 262 -4.38 2.52 5.82
N MET A 263 -3.98 3.33 4.83
CA MET A 263 -3.19 4.53 5.08
C MET A 263 -3.98 5.61 5.83
N LEU A 264 -5.30 5.70 5.63
CA LEU A 264 -6.18 6.57 6.42
C LEU A 264 -6.21 6.12 7.89
N LYS A 265 -6.33 4.82 8.17
CA LYS A 265 -6.25 4.31 9.56
C LYS A 265 -4.90 4.61 10.21
N ILE A 266 -3.81 4.51 9.45
CA ILE A 266 -2.47 4.87 9.94
C ILE A 266 -2.38 6.39 10.18
N HIS A 267 -3.05 7.22 9.37
CA HIS A 267 -3.14 8.66 9.60
C HIS A 267 -3.83 8.99 10.93
N ASP A 268 -4.91 8.29 11.26
CA ASP A 268 -5.64 8.52 12.51
C ASP A 268 -4.73 8.29 13.74
N GLU A 269 -3.82 7.32 13.66
CA GLU A 269 -2.82 7.04 14.70
C GLU A 269 -1.62 8.00 14.65
N PHE A 270 -1.21 8.41 13.45
CA PHE A 270 -0.02 9.24 13.20
C PHE A 270 -0.34 10.48 12.34
N PRO A 271 -1.16 11.43 12.84
CA PRO A 271 -1.69 12.53 12.03
C PRO A 271 -0.62 13.52 11.55
N ALA A 272 0.48 13.65 12.31
CA ALA A 272 1.59 14.55 12.00
C ALA A 272 2.28 14.25 10.65
N TYR A 273 2.08 13.05 10.10
CA TYR A 273 2.74 12.60 8.87
C TYR A 273 1.92 12.82 7.60
N GLY A 274 0.65 13.24 7.67
CA GLY A 274 -0.16 13.56 6.47
C GLY A 274 -0.49 12.37 5.54
N PHE A 275 -0.52 11.16 6.10
CA PHE A 275 -0.80 9.93 5.33
C PHE A 275 -2.15 9.91 4.61
N ASP A 276 -3.14 10.67 5.10
CA ASP A 276 -4.44 10.87 4.46
C ASP A 276 -4.32 11.50 3.06
N ARG A 277 -3.32 12.35 2.83
CA ARG A 277 -3.14 13.07 1.57
C ARG A 277 -2.25 12.34 0.59
N HIS A 278 -1.05 11.97 1.04
CA HIS A 278 -0.04 11.38 0.15
C HIS A 278 0.12 9.88 0.35
N LYS A 279 -0.69 9.21 1.18
CA LYS A 279 -0.76 7.74 1.29
C LYS A 279 0.62 7.06 1.47
N GLY A 280 1.55 7.75 2.15
CA GLY A 280 2.92 7.32 2.42
C GLY A 280 3.95 7.61 1.33
N TYR A 281 3.60 8.23 0.19
CA TYR A 281 4.57 8.63 -0.84
C TYR A 281 5.52 9.73 -0.32
N GLY A 282 6.78 9.71 -0.77
CA GLY A 282 7.84 10.64 -0.36
C GLY A 282 7.71 12.03 -0.99
N VAL A 283 6.60 12.72 -0.74
CA VAL A 283 6.40 14.11 -1.15
C VAL A 283 7.04 15.07 -0.14
N GLY A 284 7.26 16.33 -0.50
CA GLY A 284 7.90 17.33 0.36
C GLY A 284 7.30 17.39 1.78
N ALA A 285 5.96 17.48 1.88
CA ALA A 285 5.27 17.49 3.17
C ALA A 285 5.53 16.25 4.04
N HIS A 286 5.66 15.07 3.42
CA HIS A 286 5.98 13.83 4.14
C HIS A 286 7.42 13.84 4.62
N MET A 287 8.34 14.32 3.78
CA MET A 287 9.75 14.46 4.13
C MET A 287 9.97 15.46 5.27
N ASP A 288 9.25 16.59 5.25
CA ASP A 288 9.28 17.59 6.32
C ASP A 288 8.79 16.99 7.65
N ALA A 289 7.71 16.18 7.61
CA ALA A 289 7.23 15.47 8.79
C ALA A 289 8.25 14.46 9.32
N ILE A 290 8.89 13.69 8.44
CA ILE A 290 9.95 12.73 8.80
C ILE A 290 11.15 13.46 9.42
N HIS A 291 11.58 14.59 8.88
CA HIS A 291 12.69 15.37 9.46
C HIS A 291 12.35 15.98 10.82
N LYS A 292 11.10 16.41 11.00
CA LYS A 292 10.63 17.06 12.23
C LYS A 292 10.35 16.06 13.36
N HIS A 293 9.77 14.91 13.03
CA HIS A 293 9.24 13.95 14.01
C HIS A 293 10.02 12.63 14.05
N GLY A 294 10.97 12.41 13.16
CA GLY A 294 11.57 11.09 12.91
C GLY A 294 10.62 10.15 12.18
N PRO A 295 11.07 8.96 11.74
CA PRO A 295 10.20 7.94 11.16
C PRO A 295 9.27 7.34 12.24
N CYS A 296 7.98 7.22 11.93
CA CYS A 296 7.04 6.43 12.75
C CYS A 296 7.18 4.92 12.47
N PRO A 297 6.56 4.03 13.29
CA PRO A 297 6.67 2.58 13.15
C PRO A 297 6.36 2.04 11.75
N TYR A 298 5.40 2.62 11.03
CA TYR A 298 4.99 2.13 9.70
C TYR A 298 5.92 2.51 8.54
N HIS A 299 7.04 3.19 8.78
CA HIS A 299 8.03 3.51 7.75
C HIS A 299 8.86 2.28 7.35
N ARG A 300 9.17 2.18 6.06
CA ARG A 300 10.04 1.15 5.48
C ARG A 300 11.49 1.59 5.64
N LYS A 301 12.17 1.03 6.64
CA LYS A 301 13.51 1.45 7.07
C LYS A 301 14.56 1.21 5.98
N THR A 302 14.33 0.25 5.08
CA THR A 302 15.25 -0.08 4.00
C THR A 302 15.16 0.85 2.78
N PHE A 303 14.13 1.69 2.69
CA PHE A 303 13.93 2.62 1.58
C PHE A 303 14.79 3.88 1.75
N ALA A 304 15.27 4.44 0.64
CA ALA A 304 15.81 5.80 0.66
C ALA A 304 14.65 6.81 0.85
N PRO A 305 14.81 7.85 1.70
CA PRO A 305 16.03 8.22 2.42
C PRO A 305 16.18 7.64 3.83
N MET A 306 15.18 6.90 4.35
CA MET A 306 15.18 6.36 5.73
C MET A 306 16.42 5.51 6.02
N LYS A 307 16.88 4.71 5.04
CA LYS A 307 18.11 3.91 5.11
C LYS A 307 19.35 4.70 5.53
N TYR A 308 19.38 6.00 5.23
CA TYR A 308 20.53 6.87 5.45
C TYR A 308 20.32 7.85 6.61
N MET A 309 19.18 7.79 7.30
CA MET A 309 18.93 8.65 8.46
C MET A 309 19.73 8.14 9.68
N PRO A 310 20.37 9.04 10.45
CA PRO A 310 21.04 8.68 11.69
C PRO A 310 20.03 8.00 12.65
N GLY A 311 20.34 6.79 13.11
CA GLY A 311 19.43 5.97 13.94
C GLY A 311 18.77 4.78 13.23
N GLY A 312 19.13 4.50 11.96
CA GLY A 312 18.61 3.37 11.16
C GLY A 312 18.93 1.95 11.67
N SER A 313 19.62 1.81 12.80
CA SER A 313 19.68 0.59 13.60
C SER A 313 19.61 1.00 15.07
N ALA A 314 18.56 0.55 15.76
CA ALA A 314 18.26 0.83 17.18
C ALA A 314 17.86 2.29 17.49
N TYR A 315 16.59 2.63 17.22
CA TYR A 315 15.82 3.39 18.21
C TYR A 315 15.33 2.37 19.25
N ASP A 316 16.23 1.93 20.13
CA ASP A 316 15.83 1.33 21.40
C ASP A 316 15.32 2.49 22.25
N GLY A 317 14.00 2.59 22.37
CA GLY A 317 13.39 3.40 23.40
C GLY A 317 13.80 2.86 24.77
N ALA A 318 14.69 3.57 25.45
CA ALA A 318 14.94 3.49 26.88
C ALA A 318 15.24 4.89 27.40
#